data_AF-A0A2P4YME8-F1
#
_entry.id   AF-A0A2P4YME8-F1
#
_cell.length_a   1.000
_cell.length_b   1.000
_cell.length_c   1.000
_cell.angle_alpha   90.00
_cell.angle_beta   90.00
_cell.angle_gamma   90.00
#
_symmetry.space_group_name_H-M   'P 1'
#
loop_
_entity.id
_entity.type
_entity.pdbx_description
1 polymer ?
#
loop_
_entity_poly.entity_id
_entity_poly.type
_entity_poly.pdbx_seq_one_letter_code
_entity_poly.pdbx_strand_id
1 'polypeptide(L)'
;MMERSQVLTGVRHGVVPQKAREHFPMEMDLVLSMTSIDPGERPTSEEVCEQLRKIMEASNTTITPASALEELRDLQAKLTAAVRLVRDRSHAKLQLEALVSELNDKVQNIGIALA
;
A
#
# COMPACT_ATOMS: atom_id res chain seq x y z
N MET A 1 -2.98 0.70 26.60
CA MET A 1 -3.49 0.04 25.37
C MET A 1 -4.12 -1.26 25.83
N MET A 2 -5.39 -1.55 25.48
CA MET A 2 -6.01 -2.83 25.85
C MET A 2 -5.42 -3.96 25.00
N GLU A 3 -5.26 -5.14 25.60
CA GLU A 3 -4.78 -6.31 24.87
C GLU A 3 -5.86 -6.87 23.93
N ARG A 4 -5.47 -7.42 22.78
CA ARG A 4 -6.39 -7.97 21.77
C ARG A 4 -7.35 -9.02 22.35
N SER A 5 -6.86 -9.86 23.27
CA SER A 5 -7.66 -10.87 23.98
C SER A 5 -8.78 -10.25 24.82
N GLN A 6 -8.49 -9.14 25.50
CA GLN A 6 -9.44 -8.39 26.33
C GLN A 6 -10.52 -7.73 25.47
N VAL A 7 -10.13 -7.20 24.30
CA VAL A 7 -11.07 -6.61 23.34
C VAL A 7 -12.05 -7.66 22.82
N LEU A 8 -11.56 -8.80 22.31
CA LEU A 8 -12.44 -9.86 21.79
C LEU A 8 -13.35 -10.45 22.88
N THR A 9 -12.84 -10.57 24.12
CA THR A 9 -13.64 -11.01 25.27
C THR A 9 -14.72 -9.99 25.61
N GLY A 10 -14.39 -8.69 25.62
CA GLY A 10 -15.35 -7.62 25.84
C GLY A 10 -16.47 -7.62 24.80
N VAL A 11 -16.12 -7.71 23.51
CA VAL A 11 -17.08 -7.76 22.41
C VAL A 11 -18.01 -8.98 22.54
N ARG A 12 -17.48 -10.16 22.89
CA ARG A 12 -18.29 -11.36 23.16
C ARG A 12 -19.33 -11.15 24.27
N HIS A 13 -19.06 -10.24 25.21
CA HIS A 13 -19.99 -9.84 26.27
C HIS A 13 -20.84 -8.60 25.91
N GLY A 14 -20.85 -8.18 24.64
CA GLY A 14 -21.59 -7.03 24.16
C GLY A 14 -20.94 -5.67 24.48
N VAL A 15 -19.70 -5.67 24.99
CA VAL A 15 -18.96 -4.45 25.30
C VAL A 15 -18.32 -3.92 24.03
N VAL A 16 -19.04 -3.03 23.35
CA VAL A 16 -18.56 -2.33 22.15
C VAL A 16 -18.52 -0.83 22.42
N PRO A 17 -17.44 -0.12 22.06
CA PRO A 17 -17.39 1.33 22.21
C PRO A 17 -18.52 2.01 21.45
N GLN A 18 -19.33 2.82 22.15
CA GLN A 18 -20.51 3.48 21.56
C GLN A 18 -20.17 4.34 20.33
N LYS A 19 -19.05 5.06 20.39
CA LYS A 19 -18.52 5.83 19.24
C LYS A 19 -18.28 4.95 18.00
N ALA A 20 -17.75 3.74 18.18
CA ALA A 20 -17.51 2.84 17.05
C ALA A 20 -18.83 2.33 16.46
N ARG A 21 -19.84 2.08 17.31
CA ARG A 21 -21.17 1.66 16.87
C ARG A 21 -21.92 2.76 16.10
N GLU A 22 -21.68 4.02 16.43
CA GLU A 22 -22.23 5.18 15.70
C GLU A 22 -21.57 5.37 14.33
N HIS A 23 -20.26 5.14 14.22
CA HIS A 23 -19.51 5.37 12.97
C HIS A 23 -19.55 4.16 12.02
N PHE A 24 -19.63 2.94 12.57
CA PHE A 24 -19.56 1.68 11.82
C PHE A 24 -20.66 0.71 12.27
N PRO A 25 -21.95 1.08 12.12
CA PRO A 25 -23.05 0.32 12.68
C PRO A 25 -23.14 -1.10 12.11
N MET A 26 -23.01 -1.25 10.80
CA MET A 26 -23.15 -2.54 10.11
C MET A 26 -21.95 -3.47 10.42
N GLU A 27 -20.74 -2.91 10.44
CA GLU A 27 -19.52 -3.65 10.79
C GLU A 27 -19.56 -4.12 12.24
N MET A 28 -20.04 -3.28 13.16
CA MET A 28 -20.10 -3.65 14.58
C MET A 28 -21.17 -4.71 14.85
N ASP A 29 -22.31 -4.65 14.18
CA ASP A 29 -23.34 -5.67 14.31
C ASP A 29 -22.85 -7.03 13.74
N LEU A 30 -22.10 -7.02 12.62
CA LEU A 30 -21.45 -8.24 12.09
C LEU A 30 -20.43 -8.80 13.11
N VAL A 31 -19.57 -7.96 13.68
CA VAL A 31 -18.58 -8.39 14.69
C VAL A 31 -19.26 -8.99 15.92
N LEU A 32 -20.37 -8.41 16.38
CA LEU A 32 -21.15 -8.94 17.50
C LEU A 32 -21.73 -10.33 17.19
N SER A 33 -22.30 -10.52 16.00
CA SER A 33 -22.84 -11.84 15.60
C SER A 33 -21.74 -12.91 15.49
N MET A 34 -20.59 -12.57 14.90
CA MET A 34 -19.45 -13.48 14.77
C MET A 34 -18.82 -13.87 16.12
N THR A 35 -18.93 -13.01 17.14
CA THR A 35 -18.36 -13.23 18.47
C THR A 35 -19.39 -13.70 19.50
N SER A 36 -20.60 -14.05 19.06
CA SER A 36 -21.68 -14.52 19.94
C SER A 36 -21.20 -15.65 20.86
N ILE A 37 -21.69 -15.62 22.10
CA ILE A 37 -21.41 -16.66 23.10
C ILE A 37 -21.99 -18.00 22.64
N ASP A 38 -23.18 -17.96 22.05
CA ASP A 38 -23.84 -19.14 21.47
C ASP A 38 -23.27 -19.41 20.07
N PRO A 39 -22.64 -20.59 19.84
CA PRO A 39 -22.18 -20.97 18.51
C PRO A 39 -23.30 -21.08 17.47
N GLY A 40 -24.54 -21.38 17.88
CA GLY A 40 -25.68 -21.50 16.96
C GLY A 40 -26.14 -20.16 16.36
N GLU A 41 -25.83 -19.06 17.05
CA GLU A 41 -26.14 -17.68 16.63
C GLU A 41 -25.05 -17.07 15.74
N ARG A 42 -23.93 -17.78 15.54
CA ARG A 42 -22.83 -17.27 14.71
C ARG A 42 -23.13 -17.52 13.24
N PRO A 43 -22.96 -16.50 12.37
CA PRO A 43 -23.14 -16.69 10.95
C PRO A 43 -22.10 -17.66 10.38
N THR A 44 -22.50 -18.38 9.34
CA THR A 44 -21.62 -19.16 8.48
C THR A 44 -20.65 -18.24 7.73
N SER A 45 -19.57 -18.82 7.19
CA SER A 45 -18.62 -18.06 6.37
C SER A 45 -19.28 -17.43 5.13
N GLU A 46 -20.29 -18.08 4.54
CA GLU A 46 -21.01 -17.56 3.39
C GLU A 46 -21.84 -16.33 3.74
N GLU A 47 -22.57 -16.38 4.87
CA GLU A 47 -23.33 -15.24 5.40
C GLU A 47 -22.43 -14.06 5.78
N VAL A 48 -21.25 -14.33 6.36
CA VAL A 48 -20.24 -13.31 6.64
C VAL A 48 -19.78 -12.64 5.34
N CYS A 49 -19.46 -13.42 4.31
CA CYS A 49 -19.06 -12.88 3.01
C CYS A 49 -20.17 -12.03 2.35
N GLU A 50 -21.43 -12.43 2.48
CA GLU A 50 -22.56 -11.66 1.97
C GLU A 50 -22.73 -10.33 2.72
N GLN A 51 -22.65 -10.35 4.05
CA GLN A 51 -22.75 -9.14 4.87
C GLN A 51 -21.58 -8.17 4.60
N LEU A 52 -20.35 -8.68 4.42
CA LEU A 52 -19.21 -7.85 4.04
C LEU A 52 -19.42 -7.17 2.68
N ARG A 53 -20.02 -7.86 1.70
CA ARG A 53 -20.35 -7.25 0.41
C ARG A 53 -21.37 -6.12 0.55
N LYS A 54 -22.42 -6.33 1.36
CA LYS A 54 -23.43 -5.30 1.67
C LYS A 54 -22.81 -4.09 2.38
N ILE A 55 -21.89 -4.31 3.32
CA ILE A 55 -21.13 -3.25 3.98
C ILE A 55 -20.31 -2.46 2.95
N MET A 56 -19.56 -3.14 2.08
CA MET A 56 -18.76 -2.47 1.05
C MET A 56 -19.60 -1.65 0.07
N GLU A 57 -20.79 -2.14 -0.29
CA GLU A 57 -21.77 -1.43 -1.11
C GLU A 57 -22.33 -0.19 -0.39
N ALA A 58 -22.65 -0.31 0.90
CA ALA A 58 -23.17 0.79 1.72
C ALA A 58 -22.12 1.87 2.04
N SER A 59 -20.85 1.48 2.20
CA SER A 59 -19.74 2.36 2.59
C SER A 59 -19.14 3.14 1.42
N ASN A 60 -19.73 3.07 0.22
CA ASN A 60 -19.25 3.72 -1.01
C ASN A 60 -17.76 3.45 -1.33
N THR A 61 -17.17 2.43 -0.69
CA THR A 61 -15.77 2.03 -0.88
C THR A 61 -15.72 1.02 -2.01
N THR A 62 -16.33 1.38 -3.13
CA THR A 62 -16.27 0.58 -4.34
C THR A 62 -14.88 0.79 -4.92
N ILE A 63 -13.96 -0.14 -4.66
CA ILE A 63 -12.81 -0.32 -5.55
C ILE A 63 -13.42 -0.76 -6.87
N THR A 64 -13.75 0.22 -7.70
CA THR A 64 -14.26 -0.06 -9.03
C THR A 64 -13.09 -0.48 -9.92
N PRO A 65 -13.33 -1.28 -10.96
CA PRO A 65 -12.32 -1.51 -11.98
C PRO A 65 -11.72 -0.20 -12.52
N ALA A 66 -12.52 0.89 -12.54
CA ALA A 66 -12.07 2.21 -12.93
C ALA A 66 -11.05 2.83 -11.96
N SER A 67 -11.29 2.78 -10.64
CA SER A 67 -10.35 3.32 -9.65
C SER A 67 -9.06 2.50 -9.59
N ALA A 68 -9.13 1.18 -9.71
CA ALA A 68 -7.95 0.31 -9.78
C ALA A 68 -7.11 0.58 -11.06
N LEU A 69 -7.75 0.86 -12.19
CA LEU A 69 -7.08 1.24 -13.43
C LEU A 69 -6.41 2.63 -13.33
N GLU A 70 -7.01 3.55 -12.59
CA GLU A 70 -6.45 4.88 -12.34
C GLU A 70 -5.20 4.81 -11.46
N GLU A 71 -5.23 4.03 -10.37
CA GLU A 71 -4.05 3.75 -9.53
C GLU A 71 -2.91 3.10 -10.32
N LEU A 72 -3.23 2.17 -11.23
CA LEU A 72 -2.23 1.55 -12.12
C LEU A 72 -1.60 2.55 -13.09
N ARG A 73 -2.39 3.48 -13.65
CA ARG A 73 -1.88 4.54 -14.54
C ARG A 73 -0.93 5.48 -13.79
N ASP A 74 -1.27 5.85 -12.56
CA ASP A 74 -0.42 6.68 -11.71
C ASP A 74 0.92 6.00 -11.39
N LEU A 75 0.88 4.71 -11.05
CA LEU A 75 2.09 3.92 -10.85
C LEU A 75 2.94 3.82 -12.12
N GLN A 76 2.30 3.63 -13.28
CA GLN A 76 2.99 3.60 -14.57
C GLN A 76 3.65 4.94 -14.92
N ALA A 77 3.01 6.07 -14.60
CA ALA A 77 3.57 7.40 -14.79
C ALA A 77 4.81 7.61 -13.91
N LYS A 78 4.73 7.24 -12.63
CA LYS A 78 5.86 7.30 -11.68
C LYS A 78 7.03 6.42 -12.13
N LEU A 79 6.75 5.20 -12.58
CA LEU A 79 7.77 4.28 -13.10
C LEU A 79 8.46 4.86 -14.34
N THR A 80 7.69 5.44 -15.27
CA THR A 80 8.23 6.08 -16.48
C THR A 80 9.18 7.22 -16.14
N ALA A 81 8.81 8.06 -15.16
CA ALA A 81 9.68 9.14 -14.68
C ALA A 81 10.97 8.61 -14.04
N ALA A 82 10.88 7.58 -13.19
CA ALA A 82 12.04 6.96 -12.56
C ALA A 82 13.00 6.33 -13.59
N VAL A 83 12.46 5.65 -14.62
CA VAL A 83 13.26 5.06 -15.70
C VAL A 83 14.02 6.13 -16.49
N ARG A 84 13.38 7.28 -16.77
CA ARG A 84 14.07 8.41 -17.44
C ARG A 84 15.23 8.94 -16.60
N LEU A 85 15.03 9.16 -15.30
CA LEU A 85 16.08 9.62 -14.39
C LEU A 85 17.28 8.66 -14.34
N VAL A 86 17.02 7.35 -14.31
CA VAL A 86 18.09 6.34 -14.35
C VAL A 86 18.85 6.40 -15.68
N ARG A 87 18.13 6.53 -16.81
CA ARG A 87 18.75 6.63 -18.13
C ARG A 87 19.64 7.86 -18.25
N ASP A 88 19.16 9.01 -17.79
CA ASP A 88 19.91 10.27 -17.83
C ASP A 88 21.17 10.19 -16.96
N ARG A 89 21.07 9.56 -15.78
CA ARG A 89 22.22 9.32 -14.90
C ARG A 89 23.25 8.37 -15.52
N SER A 90 22.80 7.31 -16.20
CA SER A 90 23.68 6.42 -16.95
C SER A 90 24.40 7.14 -18.10
N HIS A 91 23.69 8.01 -18.82
CA HIS A 91 24.28 8.81 -19.89
C HIS A 91 25.33 9.81 -19.36
N ALA A 92 25.01 10.52 -18.28
CA ALA A 92 25.96 11.44 -17.63
C ALA A 92 27.21 10.70 -17.13
N LYS A 93 27.06 9.47 -16.61
CA LYS A 93 28.19 8.63 -16.20
C LYS A 93 29.13 8.31 -17.37
N LEU A 94 28.58 7.90 -18.53
CA LEU A 94 29.39 7.59 -19.71
C LEU A 94 30.15 8.81 -20.24
N GLN A 95 29.51 9.98 -20.25
CA GLN A 95 30.17 11.23 -20.65
C GLN A 95 31.31 11.60 -19.69
N LEU A 96 31.13 11.39 -18.39
CA LEU A 96 32.16 11.62 -17.39
C LEU A 96 33.34 10.66 -17.57
N GLU A 97 33.09 9.37 -17.83
CA GLU A 97 34.13 8.38 -18.11
C GLU A 97 34.95 8.76 -19.36
N ALA A 98 34.28 9.23 -20.42
CA ALA A 98 34.96 9.71 -21.63
C ALA A 98 35.84 10.95 -21.35
N LEU A 99 35.33 11.94 -20.61
CA LEU A 99 36.08 13.14 -20.24
C LEU A 99 37.29 12.82 -19.34
N VAL A 100 37.16 11.86 -18.42
CA VAL A 100 38.28 11.41 -17.58
C VAL A 100 39.35 10.71 -18.41
N SER A 101 38.95 9.88 -19.38
CA SER A 101 39.91 9.25 -20.31
C SER A 101 40.67 10.29 -21.12
N GLU A 102 39.96 11.28 -21.69
CA GLU A 102 40.60 12.35 -22.47
C GLU A 102 41.55 13.19 -21.61
N LEU A 103 41.18 13.48 -20.35
CA LEU A 103 42.03 14.20 -19.42
C LEU A 103 43.32 13.42 -19.12
N ASN A 104 43.22 12.11 -18.89
CA ASN A 104 44.38 11.25 -18.64
C ASN A 104 45.35 11.23 -19.83
N ASP A 105 44.83 11.14 -21.06
CA ASP A 105 45.66 11.19 -22.27
C ASP A 105 46.42 12.52 -22.38
N LYS A 106 45.75 13.64 -22.08
CA LYS A 106 46.40 14.97 -22.07
C LYS A 106 47.47 15.08 -20.98
N VAL A 107 47.19 14.61 -19.77
CA VAL A 107 48.18 14.59 -18.67
C VAL A 107 49.40 13.76 -19.04
N GLN A 108 49.19 12.59 -19.64
CA GLN A 108 50.27 11.72 -20.09
C GLN A 108 51.14 12.40 -21.16
N ASN A 109 50.51 13.06 -22.14
CA ASN A 109 51.21 13.79 -23.18
C ASN A 109 52.04 14.96 -22.62
N ILE A 110 51.52 15.69 -21.63
CA ILE A 110 52.27 16.74 -20.93
C ILE A 110 53.45 16.12 -20.16
N GLY A 111 53.25 15.00 -19.48
CA GLY A 111 54.32 14.27 -18.79
C GLY A 111 55.45 13.85 -19.72
N ILE A 112 55.13 13.38 -20.94
CA ILE A 112 56.12 13.06 -21.97
C ILE A 112 56.84 14.32 -22.45
N ALA A 113 56.13 15.43 -22.65
CA ALA A 113 56.72 16.67 -23.17
C ALA A 113 57.64 17.39 -22.15
N LEU A 114 57.50 17.08 -20.86
CA LEU A 114 58.28 17.66 -19.77
C LEU A 114 59.48 16.79 -19.34
N ALA A 115 59.62 15.58 -19.89
CA ALA A 115 60.72 14.64 -19.64
C ALA A 115 61.84 14.79 -20.68
#